data_AF-A0A1F7X4V9-F1
#
_entry.id   AF-A0A1F7X4V9-F1
#
_cell.length_a   1.000
_cell.length_b   1.000
_cell.length_c   1.000
_cell.angle_alpha   90.00
_cell.angle_beta   90.00
_cell.angle_gamma   90.00
#
_symmetry.space_group_name_H-M   'P 1'
#
loop_
_entity.id
_entity.type
_entity.pdbx_description
1 polymer ?
#
loop_
_entity_poly.entity_id
_entity_poly.type
_entity_poly.pdbx_seq_one_letter_code
_entity_poly.pdbx_strand_id
1 'polypeptide(L)' 'MLKDYFTAHSLTYTEKMVDQDDAAREEMMAVSGGFLGVPFSVITKDDGAKENVIGFDKGRLNGILGIQG' A
#
# COMPACT_ATOMS: atom_id res chain seq x y z
N MET A 1 12.22 2.76 3.07
CA MET A 1 12.26 1.59 2.16
C MET A 1 11.06 1.53 1.22
N LEU A 2 9.82 1.44 1.70
CA LEU A 2 8.62 1.42 0.82
C LEU A 2 8.43 2.74 0.05
N LYS A 3 8.45 3.87 0.76
CA LYS A 3 8.34 5.20 0.12
C LYS A 3 9.46 5.45 -0.89
N ASP A 4 10.70 5.12 -0.51
CA ASP A 4 11.86 5.24 -1.40
C ASP A 4 11.68 4.40 -2.66
N TYR A 5 11.12 3.20 -2.53
CA TYR A 5 10.80 2.33 -3.66
C TYR A 5 9.73 2.96 -4.56
N PHE A 6 8.67 3.55 -4.00
CA PHE A 6 7.65 4.26 -4.79
C PHE A 6 8.22 5.48 -5.50
N THR A 7 9.01 6.30 -4.80
CA THR A 7 9.68 7.46 -5.39
C THR A 7 10.65 7.05 -6.50
N ALA A 8 11.43 5.97 -6.30
CA ALA A 8 12.37 5.47 -7.30
C ALA A 8 11.69 4.99 -8.60
N HIS A 9 10.45 4.51 -8.51
CA HIS A 9 9.64 4.10 -9.66
C HIS A 9 8.67 5.20 -10.13
N SER A 10 8.80 6.43 -9.60
CA SER A 10 7.91 7.56 -9.90
C SER A 10 6.42 7.25 -9.72
N LEU A 11 6.10 6.40 -8.74
CA LEU A 11 4.73 6.03 -8.42
C LEU A 11 4.07 7.13 -7.60
N THR A 12 2.86 7.51 -7.99
CA THR A 12 2.03 8.42 -7.18
C THR A 12 1.43 7.64 -6.03
N TYR A 13 1.60 8.13 -4.80
CA TYR A 13 1.01 7.53 -3.61
C TYR A 13 0.49 8.61 -2.68
N THR A 14 -0.53 8.26 -1.90
CA THR A 14 -1.00 9.08 -0.78
C THR A 14 -0.54 8.41 0.50
N GLU A 15 0.21 9.15 1.31
CA GLU A 15 0.56 8.70 2.65
C GLU A 15 -0.60 8.98 3.60
N LYS A 16 -0.97 7.96 4.38
CA LYS A 16 -1.95 8.06 5.46
C LYS A 16 -1.30 7.64 6.78
N MET A 17 -1.37 8.51 7.78
CA MET A 17 -0.78 8.31 9.11
C MET A 17 -1.83 7.71 10.04
N VAL A 18 -1.93 6.38 10.11
CA VAL A 18 -2.96 5.67 10.91
C VAL A 18 -2.83 5.85 12.42
N ASP A 19 -1.70 6.39 12.89
CA ASP A 19 -1.46 6.79 14.28
C ASP A 19 -2.02 8.17 14.62
N GLN A 20 -2.27 9.02 13.61
CA GLN A 20 -2.74 10.40 13.76
C GLN A 20 -4.12 10.64 13.13
N ASP A 21 -4.52 9.80 12.18
CA ASP A 21 -5.78 9.87 11.44
C ASP A 21 -6.61 8.62 11.73
N ASP A 22 -7.62 8.78 12.57
CA ASP A 22 -8.56 7.72 12.93
C ASP A 22 -9.35 7.19 11.72
N ALA A 23 -9.66 8.04 10.74
CA ALA A 23 -10.36 7.60 9.54
C ALA A 23 -9.46 6.71 8.67
N ALA A 24 -8.18 7.07 8.55
CA ALA A 24 -7.19 6.21 7.89
C ALA A 24 -7.00 4.87 8.62
N ARG A 25 -7.02 4.89 9.96
CA ARG A 25 -6.95 3.67 10.79
C ARG A 25 -8.16 2.76 10.55
N GLU A 26 -9.36 3.32 10.56
CA GLU A 26 -10.59 2.57 10.28
C GLU A 26 -10.62 1.99 8.87
N GLU A 27 -10.21 2.79 7.86
CA GLU A 27 -10.07 2.32 6.49
C GLU A 27 -9.10 1.15 6.40
N MET A 28 -7.92 1.28 7.02
CA MET A 28 -6.91 0.21 7.08
C MET A 28 -7.50 -1.06 7.69
N MET A 29 -8.17 -0.98 8.84
CA MET A 29 -8.79 -2.14 9.49
C MET A 29 -9.82 -2.81 8.59
N ALA A 30 -10.65 -2.02 7.91
CA ALA A 30 -11.70 -2.53 7.04
C ALA A 30 -11.11 -3.28 5.83
N VAL A 31 -10.09 -2.72 5.17
CA VAL A 31 -9.49 -3.34 3.98
C VAL A 31 -8.54 -4.49 4.33
N SER A 32 -7.87 -4.44 5.47
CA SER A 32 -6.86 -5.43 5.87
C SER A 32 -7.45 -6.63 6.61
N GLY A 33 -8.75 -6.61 6.94
CA GLY A 33 -9.41 -7.66 7.72
C GLY A 33 -9.07 -7.60 9.21
N GLY A 34 -8.86 -6.40 9.77
CA GLY A 34 -8.53 -6.17 11.17
C GLY A 34 -7.03 -6.08 11.48
N PHE A 35 -6.16 -6.10 10.47
CA PHE A 35 -4.73 -5.92 10.64
C PHE A 35 -4.35 -4.43 10.74
N LEU A 36 -3.58 -4.06 11.77
CA LEU A 36 -3.16 -2.69 12.08
C LEU A 36 -1.62 -2.49 12.03
N GLY A 37 -0.89 -3.41 11.40
CA GLY A 37 0.57 -3.31 11.29
C GLY A 37 1.04 -2.43 10.14
N VAL A 38 1.98 -1.51 10.41
CA VAL A 38 2.64 -0.72 9.38
C VAL A 38 4.02 -1.32 9.03
N PRO A 39 4.51 -1.18 7.79
CA PRO A 39 3.86 -0.53 6.64
C PRO A 39 2.74 -1.39 6.02
N PHE A 40 1.74 -0.74 5.43
CA PHE A 40 0.65 -1.38 4.68
C PHE A 40 0.37 -0.55 3.42
N SER A 41 0.01 -1.20 2.33
CA SER A 41 -0.26 -0.54 1.05
C SER A 41 -1.52 -1.10 0.40
N VAL A 42 -2.32 -0.20 -0.17
CA VAL A 42 -3.45 -0.53 -1.03
C VAL A 42 -3.12 -0.02 -2.42
N ILE A 43 -3.02 -0.94 -3.38
CA ILE A 43 -2.80 -0.62 -4.79
C ILE A 43 -4.14 -0.71 -5.48
N THR A 44 -4.61 0.41 -6.03
CA THR A 44 -5.78 0.43 -6.91
C THR A 44 -5.28 0.38 -8.36
N LYS A 45 -5.67 -0.66 -9.09
CA LYS A 45 -5.36 -0.86 -10.50
C LYS A 45 -6.31 -0.05 -11.39
N ASP A 46 -5.94 0.12 -12.66
CA ASP A 46 -6.74 0.88 -13.63
C ASP A 46 -8.13 0.29 -13.89
N ASP A 47 -8.29 -1.02 -13.68
CA ASP A 47 -9.57 -1.73 -13.76
C ASP A 47 -10.46 -1.54 -12.51
N GLY A 48 -9.99 -0.75 -11.53
CA GLY A 48 -10.66 -0.52 -10.25
C GLY A 48 -10.45 -1.62 -9.21
N ALA A 49 -9.70 -2.68 -9.54
CA ALA A 49 -9.38 -3.74 -8.58
C ALA A 49 -8.40 -3.21 -7.52
N LYS A 50 -8.62 -3.61 -6.27
CA LYS A 50 -7.78 -3.23 -5.13
C LYS A 50 -6.99 -4.43 -4.63
N GLU A 51 -5.68 -4.26 -4.49
CA GLU A 51 -4.77 -5.25 -3.95
C GLU A 51 -4.13 -4.72 -2.67
N ASN A 52 -4.13 -5.55 -1.63
CA ASN A 52 -3.61 -5.16 -0.33
C ASN A 52 -2.28 -5.86 -0.06
N VAL A 53 -1.26 -5.10 0.34
CA VAL A 53 0.07 -5.60 0.69
C VAL A 53 0.36 -5.26 2.14
N ILE A 54 0.50 -6.30 2.95
CA ILE A 54 0.92 -6.22 4.34
C ILE A 54 2.45 -6.18 4.38
N GLY A 55 3.01 -5.21 5.11
CA GLY A 55 4.46 -5.01 5.20
C GLY A 55 5.05 -4.40 3.93
N PHE A 56 6.33 -4.68 3.70
CA PHE A 56 7.03 -4.31 2.48
C PHE A 56 7.49 -5.59 1.77
N ASP A 57 6.76 -5.97 0.73
CA ASP A 57 7.11 -7.09 -0.14
C ASP A 57 7.38 -6.58 -1.56
N LYS A 58 8.65 -6.42 -1.91
CA LYS A 58 9.07 -5.95 -3.23
C LYS A 58 8.63 -6.89 -4.35
N GLY A 59 8.65 -8.20 -4.15
CA GLY A 59 8.27 -9.17 -5.17
C GLY A 59 6.78 -9.08 -5.49
N ARG A 60 5.95 -9.01 -4.45
CA ARG A 60 4.51 -8.81 -4.58
C ARG A 60 4.17 -7.45 -5.21
N LEU A 61 4.82 -6.38 -4.77
CA LEU A 61 4.64 -5.04 -5.35
C LEU A 61 5.03 -5.02 -6.84
N ASN A 62 6.18 -5.59 -7.20
CA ASN A 62 6.60 -5.71 -8.59
C ASN A 62 5.55 -6.45 -9.43
N GLY A 63 5.03 -7.58 -8.94
CA GLY A 63 4.02 -8.37 -9.63
C GLY A 63 2.69 -7.63 -9.81
N ILE A 64 2.23 -6.91 -8.79
CA ILE A 64 0.98 -6.14 -8.84
C ILE A 64 1.12 -4.93 -9.78
N LEU A 65 2.26 -4.24 -9.74
CA LEU A 65 2.52 -3.01 -10.48
C LEU A 65 3.10 -3.26 -11.88
N GLY A 66 3.37 -4.51 -12.25
CA GLY A 66 3.99 -4.85 -13.53
C GLY A 66 5.44 -4.37 -13.68
N ILE A 67 6.12 -4.07 -12.57
CA ILE A 67 7.52 -3.63 -12.57
C ILE A 67 8.41 -4.85 -12.78
N GLN A 68 9.00 -4.98 -13.97
CA GLN A 68 10.01 -5.99 -14.24
C GLN A 68 11.34 -5.55 -13.62
N GLY A 69 11.91 -6.40 -12.77
CA GLY A 69 13.21 -6.20 -12.13
C GLY A 69 14.34 -6.84 -12.89
#